data_AF-A0A2G9SG57-F1
#
_entry.id   AF-A0A2G9SG57-F1
#
_cell.length_a   1.000
_cell.length_b   1.000
_cell.length_c   1.000
_cell.angle_alpha   90.00
_cell.angle_beta   90.00
_cell.angle_gamma   90.00
#
_symmetry.space_group_name_H-M   'P 1'
#
loop_
_entity.id
_entity.type
_entity.pdbx_description
1 polymer ?
#
loop_
_entity_poly.entity_id
_entity_poly.type
_entity_poly.pdbx_seq_one_letter_code
_entity_poly.pdbx_strand_id
1 'polypeptide(L)'
;MKPIVFALEHVCSITLAPAETPHEKWFQDTYGEAIENALEKLRNPSNPANPGNSWMPFKQVMLSLQQRAQKRTSYLLRLEEISPCLASMTNTEIALPGEFSDRDAITIHSVGSTITILPTKTKPKKFIFLGSDGKNYPYLFKGLEDLHLDERIMQFLSIVNTMFATINGQESPRFRARHYSVTPLGTRSGLIQWVDGATPLFGLYKRWQQREAALQAQK
;
A
#
# COMPACT_ATOMS: atom_id res chain seq x y z
N MET A 1 24.24 -20.97 -3.46
CA MET A 1 23.40 -21.05 -4.68
C MET A 1 22.05 -21.70 -4.41
N LYS A 2 21.97 -22.95 -3.89
CA LYS A 2 20.68 -23.64 -3.64
C LYS A 2 19.60 -22.82 -2.90
N PRO A 3 19.92 -22.05 -1.83
CA PRO A 3 18.91 -21.24 -1.15
C PRO A 3 18.36 -20.08 -2.00
N ILE A 4 19.20 -19.51 -2.88
CA ILE A 4 18.83 -18.40 -3.75
C ILE A 4 17.94 -18.90 -4.89
N VAL A 5 18.31 -20.03 -5.51
CA VAL A 5 17.51 -20.67 -6.56
C VAL A 5 16.14 -21.03 -6.01
N PHE A 6 16.06 -21.66 -4.84
CA PHE A 6 14.79 -21.98 -4.19
C PHE A 6 13.92 -20.74 -3.94
N ALA A 7 14.50 -19.64 -3.45
CA ALA A 7 13.75 -18.40 -3.23
C ALA A 7 13.20 -17.81 -4.55
N LEU A 8 13.99 -17.83 -5.62
CA LEU A 8 13.58 -17.33 -6.92
C LEU A 8 12.54 -18.24 -7.60
N GLU A 9 12.68 -19.56 -7.46
CA GLU A 9 11.69 -20.54 -7.91
C GLU A 9 10.37 -20.34 -7.19
N HIS A 10 10.41 -20.11 -5.87
CA HIS A 10 9.20 -19.82 -5.10
C HIS A 10 8.52 -18.54 -5.58
N VAL A 11 9.25 -17.44 -5.76
CA VAL A 11 8.68 -16.19 -6.28
C VAL A 11 8.11 -16.40 -7.69
N CYS A 12 8.82 -17.12 -8.55
CA CYS A 12 8.38 -17.44 -9.89
C CYS A 12 7.08 -18.26 -9.89
N SER A 13 6.98 -19.26 -9.02
CA SER A 13 5.76 -20.08 -8.86
C SER A 13 4.53 -19.25 -8.47
N ILE A 14 4.73 -18.15 -7.73
CA ILE A 14 3.66 -17.22 -7.38
C ILE A 14 3.31 -16.33 -8.58
N THR A 15 4.32 -15.77 -9.26
CA THR A 15 4.08 -14.80 -10.36
C THR A 15 3.58 -15.45 -11.66
N LEU A 16 3.85 -16.74 -11.86
CA LEU A 16 3.42 -17.52 -13.01
C LEU A 16 2.25 -18.47 -12.71
N ALA A 17 1.67 -18.39 -11.50
CA ALA A 17 0.39 -19.03 -11.21
C ALA A 17 -0.69 -18.55 -12.21
N PRO A 18 -1.75 -19.33 -12.48
CA PRO A 18 -2.80 -18.91 -13.40
C PRO A 18 -3.31 -17.50 -13.06
N ALA A 19 -3.27 -16.58 -14.03
CA ALA A 19 -3.66 -15.19 -13.79
C ALA A 19 -5.14 -15.07 -13.42
N GLU A 20 -5.42 -14.43 -12.30
CA GLU A 20 -6.76 -14.11 -11.80
C GLU A 20 -7.18 -12.69 -12.20
N THR A 21 -6.21 -11.82 -12.49
CA THR A 21 -6.44 -10.41 -12.84
C THR A 21 -5.85 -10.04 -14.20
N PRO A 22 -6.42 -9.05 -14.92
CA PRO A 22 -5.83 -8.53 -16.16
C PRO A 22 -4.37 -8.09 -16.00
N HIS A 23 -4.03 -7.49 -14.86
CA HIS A 23 -2.67 -7.05 -14.57
C HIS A 23 -1.70 -8.22 -14.35
N GLU A 24 -2.13 -9.32 -13.73
CA GLU A 24 -1.31 -10.54 -13.63
C GLU A 24 -1.04 -11.13 -15.01
N LYS A 25 -2.08 -11.25 -15.85
CA LYS A 25 -1.93 -11.74 -17.22
C LYS A 25 -0.96 -10.86 -18.01
N TRP A 26 -1.13 -9.55 -17.95
CA TRP A 26 -0.21 -8.60 -18.57
C TRP A 26 1.24 -8.77 -18.08
N PHE A 27 1.45 -8.99 -16.78
CA PHE A 27 2.78 -9.22 -16.21
C PHE A 27 3.42 -10.49 -16.77
N GLN A 28 2.65 -11.58 -16.84
CA GLN A 28 3.08 -12.87 -17.39
C GLN A 28 3.41 -12.77 -18.87
N ASP A 29 2.55 -12.14 -19.66
CA ASP A 29 2.77 -11.91 -21.10
C ASP A 29 4.02 -11.04 -21.36
N THR A 30 4.33 -10.10 -20.45
CA THR A 30 5.45 -9.16 -20.61
C THR A 30 6.78 -9.71 -20.11
N TYR A 31 6.80 -10.45 -19.00
CA TYR A 31 8.02 -10.85 -18.31
C TYR A 31 8.18 -12.35 -18.09
N GLY A 32 7.14 -13.15 -18.30
CA GLY A 32 7.11 -14.57 -17.93
C GLY A 32 8.23 -15.37 -18.58
N GLU A 33 8.30 -15.35 -19.92
CA GLU A 33 9.35 -16.05 -20.68
C GLU A 33 10.76 -15.59 -20.26
N ALA A 34 10.95 -14.29 -20.04
CA ALA A 34 12.24 -13.75 -19.63
C ALA A 34 12.66 -14.21 -18.21
N ILE A 35 11.70 -14.35 -17.29
CA ILE A 35 11.92 -14.85 -15.93
C ILE A 35 12.23 -16.36 -15.96
N GLU A 36 11.47 -17.15 -16.73
CA GLU A 36 11.71 -18.59 -16.89
C GLU A 36 13.10 -18.86 -17.49
N ASN A 37 13.46 -18.14 -18.56
CA ASN A 37 14.78 -18.25 -19.19
C ASN A 37 15.91 -17.87 -18.22
N ALA A 38 15.71 -16.83 -17.41
CA ALA A 38 16.67 -16.41 -16.40
C ALA A 38 16.88 -17.47 -15.31
N LEU A 39 15.80 -18.11 -14.85
CA LEU A 39 15.84 -19.22 -13.90
C LEU A 39 16.56 -20.44 -14.47
N GLU A 40 16.25 -20.82 -15.71
CA GLU A 40 16.85 -21.98 -16.35
C GLU A 40 18.38 -21.81 -16.47
N LYS A 41 18.85 -20.63 -16.92
CA LYS A 41 20.28 -20.31 -17.01
C LYS A 41 20.99 -20.26 -15.66
N LEU A 42 20.26 -19.99 -14.59
CA LEU A 42 20.79 -20.04 -13.22
C LEU A 42 20.85 -21.47 -12.69
N ARG A 43 19.88 -22.31 -13.04
CA ARG A 43 19.81 -23.73 -12.67
C ARG A 43 20.85 -24.57 -13.41
N ASN A 44 21.01 -24.33 -14.71
CA ASN A 44 21.91 -25.06 -15.61
C ASN A 44 22.94 -24.10 -16.23
N PRO A 45 23.93 -23.63 -15.45
CA PRO A 45 24.93 -22.69 -15.95
C PRO A 45 25.79 -23.35 -17.04
N SER A 46 25.86 -22.74 -18.22
CA SER A 46 26.69 -23.24 -19.33
C SER A 46 28.18 -23.25 -19.00
N ASN A 47 28.62 -22.36 -18.09
CA ASN A 47 29.97 -22.36 -17.54
C ASN A 47 29.91 -22.15 -16.02
N PRO A 48 29.98 -23.22 -15.21
CA PRO A 48 29.96 -23.14 -13.75
C PRO A 48 31.11 -22.30 -13.16
N ALA A 49 32.22 -22.12 -13.89
CA ALA A 49 33.36 -21.31 -13.46
C ALA A 49 33.13 -19.79 -13.63
N ASN A 50 32.09 -19.37 -14.35
CA ASN A 50 31.72 -17.96 -14.51
C ASN A 50 30.24 -17.72 -14.15
N PRO A 51 29.92 -17.58 -12.84
CA PRO A 51 28.55 -17.38 -12.38
C PRO A 51 27.93 -16.04 -12.81
N GLY A 52 28.74 -15.07 -13.24
CA GLY A 52 28.25 -13.76 -13.69
C GLY A 52 27.37 -13.85 -14.94
N ASN A 53 27.70 -14.77 -15.86
CA ASN A 53 26.93 -14.96 -17.10
C ASN A 53 25.52 -15.50 -16.84
N SER A 54 25.38 -16.41 -15.86
CA SER A 54 24.09 -16.95 -15.45
C SER A 54 23.18 -15.92 -14.76
N TRP A 55 23.74 -14.82 -14.24
CA TRP A 55 22.97 -13.75 -13.58
C TRP A 55 22.54 -12.63 -14.54
N MET A 56 23.16 -12.54 -15.72
CA MET A 56 22.92 -11.47 -16.69
C MET A 56 21.43 -11.36 -17.11
N PRO A 57 20.71 -12.47 -17.39
CA PRO A 57 19.27 -12.40 -17.70
C PRO A 57 18.43 -11.79 -16.56
N PHE A 58 18.70 -12.16 -15.31
CA PHE A 58 18.03 -11.56 -14.15
C PHE A 58 18.30 -10.06 -14.03
N LYS A 59 19.53 -9.64 -14.32
CA LYS A 59 19.88 -8.22 -14.36
C LYS A 59 19.06 -7.46 -15.42
N GLN A 60 18.84 -8.05 -16.59
CA GLN A 60 18.00 -7.44 -17.63
C GLN A 60 16.54 -7.31 -17.18
N VAL A 61 15.96 -8.36 -16.60
CA VAL A 61 14.60 -8.33 -16.05
C VAL A 61 14.47 -7.26 -14.95
N MET A 62 15.43 -7.21 -14.02
CA MET A 62 15.47 -6.20 -12.95
C MET A 62 15.50 -4.77 -13.52
N LEU A 63 16.35 -4.50 -14.51
CA LEU A 63 16.44 -3.16 -15.12
C LEU A 63 15.13 -2.75 -15.79
N SER A 64 14.47 -3.67 -16.50
CA SER A 64 13.17 -3.41 -17.14
C SER A 64 12.07 -3.12 -16.11
N LEU A 65 12.00 -3.92 -15.04
CA LEU A 65 11.06 -3.70 -13.94
C LEU A 65 11.32 -2.38 -13.22
N GLN A 66 12.59 -2.05 -12.97
CA GLN A 66 12.98 -0.80 -12.33
C GLN A 66 12.61 0.41 -13.19
N GLN A 67 12.86 0.36 -14.50
CA GLN A 67 12.50 1.42 -15.43
C GLN A 67 10.98 1.65 -15.43
N ARG A 68 10.17 0.57 -15.43
CA ARG A 68 8.71 0.68 -15.31
C ARG A 68 8.31 1.28 -13.95
N ALA A 69 8.87 0.80 -12.86
CA ALA A 69 8.52 1.24 -11.51
C ALA A 69 8.81 2.72 -11.24
N GLN A 70 9.71 3.34 -12.02
CA GLN A 70 10.04 4.77 -11.94
C GLN A 70 9.09 5.66 -12.77
N LYS A 71 8.34 5.10 -13.72
CA LYS A 71 7.38 5.88 -14.54
C LYS A 71 6.28 6.46 -13.66
N ARG A 72 5.90 7.73 -13.90
CA ARG A 72 4.82 8.40 -13.15
C ARG A 72 3.47 7.67 -13.27
N THR A 73 3.20 7.06 -14.41
CA THR A 73 1.98 6.26 -14.64
C THR A 73 1.88 5.07 -13.69
N SER A 74 3.01 4.52 -13.23
CA SER A 74 3.03 3.38 -12.30
C SER A 74 2.56 3.72 -10.88
N TYR A 75 2.36 5.01 -10.57
CA TYR A 75 1.78 5.44 -9.29
C TYR A 75 0.25 5.51 -9.31
N LEU A 76 -0.39 5.31 -10.47
CA LEU A 76 -1.84 5.26 -10.60
C LEU A 76 -2.22 3.88 -11.16
N LEU A 77 -2.98 3.12 -10.37
CA LEU A 77 -3.50 1.82 -10.77
C LEU A 77 -5.00 1.95 -11.04
N ARG A 78 -5.47 1.32 -12.11
CA ARG A 78 -6.89 1.16 -12.39
C ARG A 78 -7.39 -0.06 -11.62
N LEU A 79 -8.44 0.11 -10.81
CA LEU A 79 -8.94 -0.95 -9.94
C LEU A 79 -9.40 -2.18 -10.73
N GLU A 80 -10.06 -1.97 -11.88
CA GLU A 80 -10.51 -3.06 -12.75
C GLU A 80 -9.38 -3.97 -13.25
N GLU A 81 -8.16 -3.44 -13.40
CA GLU A 81 -7.01 -4.21 -13.88
C GLU A 81 -6.41 -5.09 -12.77
N ILE A 82 -6.51 -4.64 -11.52
CA ILE A 82 -5.86 -5.27 -10.36
C ILE A 82 -6.84 -6.05 -9.46
N SER A 83 -8.13 -5.74 -9.53
CA SER A 83 -9.19 -6.42 -8.80
C SER A 83 -10.55 -6.13 -9.46
N PRO A 84 -10.92 -6.92 -10.48
CA PRO A 84 -12.24 -6.82 -11.13
C PRO A 84 -13.39 -6.99 -10.13
N CYS A 85 -13.23 -7.87 -9.15
CA CYS A 85 -14.21 -8.13 -8.10
C CYS A 85 -14.52 -6.84 -7.30
N LEU A 86 -13.49 -6.18 -6.76
CA LEU A 86 -13.68 -4.91 -6.03
C LEU A 86 -14.19 -3.79 -6.93
N ALA A 87 -13.78 -3.75 -8.21
CA ALA A 87 -14.28 -2.77 -9.16
C ALA A 87 -15.77 -2.93 -9.46
N SER A 88 -16.27 -4.17 -9.49
CA SER A 88 -17.69 -4.48 -9.70
C SER A 88 -18.56 -4.34 -8.45
N MET A 89 -17.94 -4.11 -7.29
CA MET A 89 -18.62 -4.12 -6.01
C MET A 89 -19.48 -2.85 -5.85
N THR A 90 -20.80 -3.04 -5.72
CA THR A 90 -21.77 -1.95 -5.53
C THR A 90 -22.84 -2.31 -4.50
N ASN A 91 -23.33 -1.33 -3.73
CA ASN A 91 -24.41 -1.47 -2.74
C ASN A 91 -24.20 -2.66 -1.79
N THR A 92 -23.08 -2.68 -1.07
CA THR A 92 -22.80 -3.79 -0.14
C THR A 92 -23.43 -3.56 1.23
N GLU A 93 -23.64 -4.66 1.95
CA GLU A 93 -23.99 -4.65 3.38
C GLU A 93 -22.74 -4.55 4.29
N ILE A 94 -21.55 -4.39 3.71
CA ILE A 94 -20.29 -4.35 4.45
C ILE A 94 -20.10 -2.96 5.02
N ALA A 95 -20.07 -2.82 6.35
CA ALA A 95 -19.76 -1.56 7.02
C ALA A 95 -18.36 -1.03 6.63
N LEU A 96 -18.20 0.29 6.63
CA LEU A 96 -16.89 0.91 6.45
C LEU A 96 -15.89 0.42 7.52
N PRO A 97 -14.62 0.18 7.17
CA PRO A 97 -13.63 -0.29 8.14
C PRO A 97 -13.43 0.66 9.32
N GLY A 98 -13.71 0.16 10.53
CA GLY A 98 -13.66 0.91 11.78
C GLY A 98 -14.91 1.72 12.11
N GLU A 99 -16.03 1.47 11.41
CA GLU A 99 -17.35 1.81 11.93
C GLU A 99 -17.79 0.80 12.99
N PHE A 100 -18.33 1.30 14.10
CA PHE A 100 -18.76 0.49 15.26
C PHE A 100 -20.20 0.80 15.68
N SER A 101 -20.95 1.54 14.85
CA SER A 101 -22.35 1.86 15.13
C SER A 101 -23.27 0.70 14.75
N ASP A 102 -23.93 0.09 15.73
CA ASP A 102 -24.87 -1.03 15.49
C ASP A 102 -26.18 -0.61 14.81
N ARG A 103 -26.52 0.69 14.79
CA ARG A 103 -27.85 1.16 14.31
C ARG A 103 -27.81 1.93 12.99
N ASP A 104 -26.71 2.62 12.70
CA ASP A 104 -26.57 3.50 11.54
C ASP A 104 -25.19 3.36 10.89
N ALA A 105 -24.65 2.14 10.80
CA ALA A 105 -23.37 1.91 10.14
C ALA A 105 -23.42 2.32 8.67
N ILE A 106 -22.48 3.17 8.26
CA ILE A 106 -22.30 3.52 6.86
C ILE A 106 -21.65 2.33 6.18
N THR A 107 -22.30 1.78 5.16
CA THR A 107 -21.80 0.64 4.39
C THR A 107 -21.03 1.10 3.16
N ILE A 108 -20.23 0.20 2.59
CA ILE A 108 -19.50 0.46 1.36
C ILE A 108 -20.50 0.39 0.20
N HIS A 109 -20.81 1.55 -0.38
CA HIS A 109 -21.54 1.62 -1.63
C HIS A 109 -20.66 1.16 -2.79
N SER A 110 -19.42 1.64 -2.92
CA SER A 110 -18.49 1.17 -3.97
C SER A 110 -17.04 1.51 -3.64
N VAL A 111 -16.10 0.99 -4.44
CA VAL A 111 -14.67 1.33 -4.37
C VAL A 111 -14.29 2.23 -5.55
N GLY A 112 -13.52 3.28 -5.28
CA GLY A 112 -13.03 4.19 -6.31
C GLY A 112 -12.22 3.46 -7.39
N SER A 113 -12.46 3.81 -8.66
CA SER A 113 -11.85 3.16 -9.83
C SER A 113 -10.33 3.30 -9.93
N THR A 114 -9.74 4.22 -9.15
CA THR A 114 -8.32 4.57 -9.23
C THR A 114 -7.66 4.46 -7.86
N ILE A 115 -6.55 3.73 -7.80
CA ILE A 115 -5.69 3.62 -6.63
C ILE A 115 -4.41 4.43 -6.85
N THR A 116 -4.05 5.27 -5.88
CA THR A 116 -2.80 6.03 -5.88
C THR A 116 -1.76 5.34 -5.02
N ILE A 117 -0.60 5.01 -5.58
CA ILE A 117 0.56 4.55 -4.82
C ILE A 117 1.31 5.77 -4.27
N LEU A 118 1.56 5.81 -2.97
CA LEU A 118 2.35 6.90 -2.38
C LEU A 118 3.85 6.69 -2.64
N PRO A 119 4.61 7.75 -2.97
CA PRO A 119 6.03 7.67 -3.31
C PRO A 119 6.92 7.57 -2.06
N THR A 120 6.68 6.55 -1.23
CA THR A 120 7.49 6.23 -0.04
C THR A 120 8.18 4.89 -0.22
N LYS A 121 9.06 4.53 0.73
CA LYS A 121 9.79 3.24 0.73
C LYS A 121 8.83 2.05 0.65
N THR A 122 7.72 2.10 1.39
CA THR A 122 6.77 0.98 1.51
C THR A 122 5.64 1.03 0.48
N LYS A 123 5.58 2.09 -0.35
CA LYS A 123 4.64 2.26 -1.46
C LYS A 123 3.19 1.88 -1.11
N PRO A 124 2.62 2.43 -0.02
CA PRO A 124 1.26 2.12 0.39
C PRO A 124 0.26 2.66 -0.64
N LYS A 125 -0.93 2.04 -0.69
CA LYS A 125 -1.95 2.32 -1.70
C LYS A 125 -3.09 3.12 -1.10
N LYS A 126 -3.26 4.36 -1.53
CA LYS A 126 -4.40 5.20 -1.20
C LYS A 126 -5.54 4.96 -2.17
N PHE A 127 -6.71 4.63 -1.65
CA PHE A 127 -7.93 4.46 -2.42
C PHE A 127 -9.12 5.00 -1.62
N ILE A 128 -10.31 4.99 -2.21
CA ILE A 128 -11.50 5.61 -1.63
C ILE A 128 -12.63 4.58 -1.61
N PHE A 129 -13.34 4.48 -0.49
CA PHE A 129 -14.67 3.89 -0.46
C PHE A 129 -15.71 5.00 -0.60
N LEU A 130 -16.72 4.79 -1.45
CA LEU A 130 -17.94 5.57 -1.43
C LEU A 130 -18.88 4.95 -0.40
N GLY A 131 -19.31 5.72 0.60
CA GLY A 131 -20.25 5.27 1.61
C GLY A 131 -21.68 5.22 1.08
N SER A 132 -22.56 4.46 1.74
CA SER A 132 -24.00 4.47 1.50
C SER A 132 -24.66 5.84 1.73
N ASP A 133 -23.98 6.73 2.47
CA ASP A 133 -24.37 8.13 2.66
C ASP A 133 -23.91 9.07 1.53
N GLY A 134 -23.28 8.53 0.48
CA GLY A 134 -22.77 9.27 -0.67
C GLY A 134 -21.45 10.00 -0.43
N LYS A 135 -20.79 9.84 0.71
CA LYS A 135 -19.51 10.50 1.01
C LYS A 135 -18.30 9.62 0.66
N ASN A 136 -17.19 10.28 0.35
CA ASN A 136 -15.92 9.62 0.07
C ASN A 136 -15.09 9.42 1.34
N TYR A 137 -14.69 8.17 1.59
CA TYR A 137 -13.88 7.76 2.71
C TYR A 137 -12.53 7.26 2.21
N PRO A 138 -11.48 8.10 2.24
CA PRO A 138 -10.15 7.68 1.83
C PRO A 138 -9.50 6.74 2.86
N TYR A 139 -8.89 5.67 2.36
CA TYR A 139 -8.10 4.73 3.16
C TYR A 139 -6.74 4.52 2.53
N LEU A 140 -5.79 4.14 3.38
CA LEU A 140 -4.46 3.72 3.03
C LEU A 140 -4.32 2.22 3.29
N PHE A 141 -4.16 1.44 2.23
CA PHE A 141 -3.75 0.05 2.33
C PHE A 141 -2.23 -0.04 2.51
N LYS A 142 -1.82 -0.74 3.56
CA LYS A 142 -0.43 -1.13 3.80
C LYS A 142 -0.32 -2.64 3.66
N GLY A 143 0.56 -3.07 2.76
CA GLY A 143 0.91 -4.47 2.58
C GLY A 143 2.32 -4.74 3.09
N LEU A 144 2.57 -5.98 3.48
CA LEU A 144 3.82 -6.46 4.10
C LEU A 144 4.12 -5.79 5.46
N GLU A 145 3.10 -5.26 6.13
CA GLU A 145 3.18 -4.64 7.45
C GLU A 145 2.08 -5.24 8.34
N ASP A 146 2.43 -5.57 9.58
CA ASP A 146 1.48 -5.95 10.63
C ASP A 146 0.97 -4.68 11.32
N LEU A 147 -0.36 -4.47 11.32
CA LEU A 147 -1.00 -3.27 11.88
C LEU A 147 -1.69 -3.52 13.24
N HIS A 148 -1.56 -4.70 13.84
CA HIS A 148 -2.21 -4.96 15.13
C HIS A 148 -1.71 -4.03 16.24
N LEU A 149 -0.42 -3.68 16.25
CA LEU A 149 0.11 -2.74 17.22
C LEU A 149 -0.53 -1.35 17.06
N ASP A 150 -0.58 -0.84 15.83
CA ASP A 150 -1.20 0.44 15.49
C ASP A 150 -2.69 0.46 15.90
N GLU A 151 -3.42 -0.63 15.64
CA GLU A 151 -4.80 -0.82 16.06
C GLU A 151 -4.96 -0.71 17.59
N ARG A 152 -4.11 -1.41 18.37
CA ARG A 152 -4.15 -1.35 19.84
C ARG A 152 -3.86 0.05 20.37
N ILE A 153 -2.93 0.78 19.74
CA ILE A 153 -2.65 2.17 20.12
C ILE A 153 -3.87 3.06 19.86
N MET A 154 -4.55 2.91 18.71
CA MET A 154 -5.76 3.70 18.41
C MET A 154 -6.90 3.40 19.39
N GLN A 155 -7.08 2.12 19.76
CA GLN A 155 -8.04 1.72 20.80
C GLN A 155 -7.70 2.32 22.16
N PHE A 156 -6.43 2.27 22.57
CA PHE A 156 -5.98 2.89 23.81
C PHE A 156 -6.29 4.40 23.84
N LEU A 157 -6.00 5.13 22.76
CA LEU A 157 -6.34 6.57 22.66
C LEU A 157 -7.85 6.81 22.75
N SER A 158 -8.68 5.93 22.19
CA SER A 158 -10.15 6.01 22.33
C SER A 158 -10.58 5.88 23.80
N ILE A 159 -10.05 4.89 24.52
CA ILE A 159 -10.33 4.70 25.96
C ILE A 159 -9.90 5.93 26.77
N VAL A 160 -8.70 6.44 26.53
CA VAL A 160 -8.18 7.64 27.20
C VAL A 160 -9.09 8.85 26.96
N ASN A 161 -9.56 9.05 25.73
CA ASN A 161 -10.49 10.13 25.41
C ASN A 161 -11.81 10.02 26.17
N THR A 162 -12.35 8.80 26.34
CA THR A 162 -13.57 8.56 27.12
C THR A 162 -13.38 8.89 28.60
N MET A 163 -12.23 8.53 29.16
CA MET A 163 -11.88 8.88 30.55
C MET A 163 -11.77 10.41 30.72
N PHE A 164 -11.04 11.09 29.83
CA PHE A 164 -10.91 12.56 29.87
C PHE A 164 -12.25 13.28 29.70
N ALA A 165 -13.14 12.78 28.83
CA ALA A 165 -14.47 13.36 28.65
C ALA A 165 -15.31 13.29 29.93
N THR A 166 -15.11 12.25 30.75
CA THR A 166 -15.82 12.06 32.02
C THR A 166 -15.26 12.96 33.12
N ILE A 167 -13.94 13.06 33.25
CA ILE A 167 -13.28 13.80 34.34
C ILE A 167 -13.28 15.31 34.05
N ASN A 168 -13.04 15.71 32.80
CA ASN A 168 -12.78 17.10 32.42
C ASN A 168 -13.97 17.71 31.65
N GLY A 169 -15.19 17.18 31.83
CA GLY A 169 -16.38 17.57 31.06
C GLY A 169 -16.71 19.07 31.13
N GLN A 170 -16.31 19.73 32.22
CA GLN A 170 -16.47 21.17 32.49
C GLN A 170 -15.18 21.99 32.32
N GLU A 171 -14.04 21.36 32.07
CA GLU A 171 -12.77 22.09 31.90
C GLU A 171 -12.63 22.64 30.48
N SER A 172 -12.07 23.84 30.39
CA SER A 172 -11.66 24.47 29.13
C SER A 172 -10.17 24.80 29.21
N PRO A 173 -9.34 24.30 28.26
CA PRO A 173 -9.72 23.59 27.04
C PRO A 173 -9.99 22.09 27.28
N ARG A 174 -10.86 21.50 26.45
CA ARG A 174 -11.07 20.04 26.42
C ARG A 174 -9.87 19.35 25.75
N PHE A 175 -9.19 18.51 26.50
CA PHE A 175 -8.12 17.67 25.96
C PHE A 175 -8.68 16.44 25.26
N ARG A 176 -8.29 16.23 24.00
CA ARG A 176 -8.66 15.03 23.22
C ARG A 176 -7.53 14.66 22.29
N ALA A 177 -7.04 13.43 22.39
CA ALA A 177 -6.12 12.86 21.42
C ALA A 177 -6.89 12.48 20.14
N ARG A 178 -6.49 13.04 18.99
CA ARG A 178 -7.02 12.60 17.70
C ARG A 178 -6.56 11.17 17.43
N HIS A 179 -7.50 10.30 17.09
CA HIS A 179 -7.27 8.92 16.68
C HIS A 179 -8.05 8.66 15.38
N TYR A 180 -7.71 7.57 14.69
CA TYR A 180 -8.28 7.20 13.39
C TYR A 180 -8.45 5.68 13.34
N SER A 181 -9.27 5.20 12.39
CA SER A 181 -9.49 3.76 12.21
C SER A 181 -8.23 3.08 11.66
N VAL A 182 -7.91 1.92 12.25
CA VAL A 182 -6.91 0.96 11.76
C VAL A 182 -7.58 -0.40 11.75
N THR A 183 -7.58 -1.06 10.60
CA THR A 183 -8.24 -2.36 10.40
C THR A 183 -7.23 -3.37 9.86
N PRO A 184 -6.67 -4.22 10.73
CA PRO A 184 -5.86 -5.36 10.27
C PRO A 184 -6.69 -6.28 9.38
N LEU A 185 -6.13 -6.67 8.23
CA LEU A 185 -6.73 -7.66 7.31
C LEU A 185 -6.05 -9.03 7.42
N GLY A 186 -5.00 -9.12 8.25
CA GLY A 186 -4.19 -10.31 8.49
C GLY A 186 -2.86 -9.92 9.13
N THR A 187 -1.92 -10.86 9.21
CA THR A 187 -0.60 -10.64 9.84
C THR A 187 0.37 -9.80 9.00
N ARG A 188 0.01 -9.47 7.75
CA ARG A 188 0.89 -8.78 6.79
C ARG A 188 0.19 -7.69 6.00
N SER A 189 -1.01 -7.29 6.39
CA SER A 189 -1.71 -6.21 5.71
C SER A 189 -2.79 -5.60 6.57
N GLY A 190 -3.12 -4.35 6.28
CA GLY A 190 -4.30 -3.71 6.82
C GLY A 190 -4.59 -2.36 6.20
N LEU A 191 -5.67 -1.76 6.68
CA LEU A 191 -6.16 -0.46 6.28
C LEU A 191 -5.93 0.55 7.39
N ILE A 192 -5.57 1.77 6.99
CA ILE A 192 -5.51 2.93 7.88
C ILE A 192 -6.41 4.00 7.27
N GLN A 193 -7.34 4.52 8.05
CA GLN A 193 -8.17 5.64 7.62
C GLN A 193 -7.28 6.85 7.33
N TRP A 194 -7.51 7.49 6.20
CA TRP A 194 -6.76 8.68 5.83
C TRP A 194 -7.18 9.86 6.70
N VAL A 195 -6.19 10.60 7.22
CA VAL A 195 -6.42 11.79 8.04
C VAL A 195 -6.15 13.03 7.21
N ASP A 196 -7.21 13.79 6.92
CA ASP A 196 -7.10 15.07 6.23
C ASP A 196 -6.71 16.22 7.18
N GLY A 197 -6.19 17.30 6.60
CA GLY A 197 -5.78 18.50 7.34
C GLY A 197 -4.51 18.32 8.19
N ALA A 198 -3.81 17.20 8.07
CA ALA A 198 -2.53 16.96 8.74
C ALA A 198 -1.35 17.30 7.82
N THR A 199 -0.31 17.93 8.38
CA THR A 199 0.96 18.15 7.69
C THR A 199 2.08 17.50 8.49
N PRO A 200 2.86 16.57 7.90
CA PRO A 200 4.01 15.99 8.58
C PRO A 200 5.04 17.07 8.94
N LEU A 201 5.49 17.08 10.20
CA LEU A 201 6.44 18.08 10.72
C LEU A 201 7.73 18.14 9.89
N PHE A 202 8.27 16.98 9.51
CA PHE A 202 9.45 16.92 8.63
C PHE A 202 9.21 17.59 7.28
N GLY A 203 8.00 17.47 6.71
CA GLY A 203 7.64 18.14 5.46
C GLY A 203 7.62 19.67 5.61
N LEU A 204 7.16 20.17 6.76
CA LEU A 204 7.22 21.59 7.07
C LEU A 204 8.68 22.08 7.18
N TYR A 205 9.49 21.37 7.96
CA TYR A 205 10.92 21.67 8.13
C TYR A 205 11.67 21.69 6.80
N LYS A 206 11.50 20.65 5.97
CA LYS A 206 12.16 20.54 4.67
C LYS A 206 11.80 21.70 3.73
N ARG A 207 10.52 22.10 3.70
CA ARG A 207 10.10 23.27 2.89
C ARG A 207 10.72 24.55 3.38
N TRP A 208 10.82 24.75 4.69
CA TRP A 208 11.52 25.91 5.24
C TRP A 208 13.00 25.90 4.83
N GLN A 209 13.70 24.77 5.01
CA GLN A 209 15.12 24.65 4.64
C GLN A 209 15.38 24.93 3.15
N GLN A 210 14.49 24.47 2.26
CA GLN A 210 14.60 24.74 0.82
C GLN A 210 14.44 26.23 0.48
N ARG A 211 13.53 26.93 1.17
CA ARG A 211 13.37 28.38 1.00
C ARG A 211 14.61 29.14 1.45
N GLU A 212 15.17 28.78 2.61
CA GLU A 212 16.40 29.40 3.11
C GLU A 212 17.57 29.20 2.13
N ALA A 213 17.74 27.98 1.60
CA ALA A 213 18.78 27.70 0.62
C ALA A 213 18.60 28.50 -0.68
N ALA A 214 17.36 28.66 -1.15
CA ALA A 214 17.07 29.46 -2.34
C ALA A 214 17.36 30.96 -2.13
N LEU A 215 17.05 31.51 -0.95
CA LEU A 215 17.37 32.90 -0.59
C LEU A 215 18.89 33.13 -0.49
N GLN A 216 19.64 32.15 0.01
CA GLN A 216 21.10 32.22 0.08
C GLN A 216 21.73 32.16 -1.32
N ALA A 217 21.18 31.36 -2.24
CA ALA A 217 21.68 31.26 -3.61
C ALA A 217 21.42 32.51 -4.48
N GLN A 218 20.57 33.43 -4.01
CA GLN A 218 20.25 34.70 -4.68
C GLN A 218 21.10 35.88 -4.18
N LYS A 219 21.94 35.67 -3.15
CA LYS A 219 22.91 36.64 -2.65
C LYS A 219 24.29 36.35 -3.25
#